data_AF-V5TAY4-F1
#
_entry.id   AF-V5TAY4-F1
#
_cell.length_a   1.000
_cell.length_b   1.000
_cell.length_c   1.000
_cell.angle_alpha   90.00
_cell.angle_beta   90.00
_cell.angle_gamma   90.00
#
_symmetry.space_group_name_H-M   'P 1'
#
loop_
_entity.id
_entity.type
_entity.pdbx_description
1 polymer ?
#
loop_
_entity_poly.entity_id
_entity_poly.type
_entity_poly.pdbx_seq_one_letter_code
_entity_poly.pdbx_strand_id
1 'polypeptide(L)'
;MAKNNYDSQTYINSSGYDTNVLRNKLEIKNQEQLSQIENRFFEINKDKAINIKGNFDFQHLKDIQKQLFGDLYEWAGTPREINIDKGIPHCQPHLIESELSKYLKRINQIKIDENNPRQILAKAAEYFGDIHSVHPFRDCNTRTNQTFCNSFLNQYGLKIKWSELDRHDLMIAKVFCHHGDNSKILSLMEKNSTYFGKELEKQKDILKIVNDNNKKIETLEKQTSTLIQKHGLPIPQILSKTFENKQQEIKNLNTQQEGLVKEFNLKKDFLSKEIRLSDNFRQAQKISNNYTISISGIKI
;
A
#
# COMPACT_ATOMS: atom_id res chain seq x y z
N MET A 1 47.03 12.24 -17.22
CA MET A 1 46.08 12.76 -18.23
C MET A 1 44.69 12.35 -17.79
N ALA A 2 43.84 13.31 -17.39
CA ALA A 2 42.46 13.03 -17.06
C ALA A 2 41.77 12.54 -18.34
N LYS A 3 41.30 11.28 -18.35
CA LYS A 3 40.34 10.85 -19.36
C LYS A 3 39.13 11.76 -19.19
N ASN A 4 38.80 12.55 -20.21
CA ASN A 4 37.47 13.14 -20.31
C ASN A 4 36.49 11.97 -20.24
N ASN A 5 35.83 11.80 -19.09
CA ASN A 5 34.81 10.77 -18.88
C ASN A 5 33.56 11.21 -19.64
N TYR A 6 33.54 10.99 -20.95
CA TYR A 6 32.35 11.15 -21.77
C TYR A 6 31.27 10.16 -21.31
N ASP A 7 30.06 10.64 -21.05
CA ASP A 7 28.89 9.78 -20.84
C ASP A 7 28.52 9.18 -22.21
N SER A 8 28.95 7.93 -22.46
CA SER A 8 28.66 7.23 -23.72
C SER A 8 27.17 7.09 -24.01
N GLN A 9 26.31 7.38 -23.02
CA GLN A 9 24.87 7.26 -23.08
C GLN A 9 24.18 8.60 -23.37
N THR A 10 24.89 9.69 -23.63
CA THR A 10 24.33 10.97 -24.14
C THR A 10 24.90 11.34 -25.52
N TYR A 11 24.20 12.21 -26.26
CA TYR A 11 24.75 12.75 -27.52
C TYR A 11 25.82 13.80 -27.23
N ILE A 12 26.78 13.96 -28.16
CA ILE A 12 27.76 15.04 -28.12
C ILE A 12 27.27 16.18 -29.02
N ASN A 13 27.34 17.42 -28.54
CA ASN A 13 26.97 18.61 -29.32
C ASN A 13 28.09 19.04 -30.27
N SER A 14 27.83 20.03 -31.14
CA SER A 14 28.81 20.55 -32.11
C SER A 14 30.09 21.10 -31.48
N SER A 15 30.08 21.40 -30.19
CA SER A 15 31.22 21.93 -29.43
C SER A 15 32.01 20.83 -28.69
N GLY A 16 31.66 19.55 -28.87
CA GLY A 16 32.37 18.42 -28.28
C GLY A 16 31.99 18.09 -26.84
N TYR A 17 30.88 18.64 -26.33
CA TYR A 17 30.38 18.38 -24.96
C TYR A 17 29.14 17.50 -24.98
N ASP A 18 28.96 16.71 -23.92
CA ASP A 18 27.76 15.90 -23.71
C ASP A 18 26.52 16.79 -23.60
N THR A 19 25.46 16.37 -24.27
CA THR A 19 24.10 16.90 -24.15
C THR A 19 23.40 16.27 -22.95
N ASN A 20 22.26 16.84 -22.56
CA ASN A 20 21.39 16.22 -21.54
C ASN A 20 20.48 15.13 -22.13
N VAL A 21 20.53 14.88 -23.45
CA VAL A 21 19.63 13.95 -24.13
C VAL A 21 20.30 12.58 -24.25
N LEU A 22 19.63 11.56 -23.73
CA LEU A 22 20.13 10.18 -23.76
C LEU A 22 20.13 9.63 -25.18
N ARG A 23 21.21 8.94 -25.55
CA ARG A 23 21.28 8.15 -26.79
C ARG A 23 20.18 7.10 -26.78
N ASN A 24 19.46 7.03 -27.88
CA ASN A 24 18.29 6.19 -28.04
C ASN A 24 18.27 5.62 -29.47
N LYS A 25 17.61 4.47 -29.65
CA LYS A 25 17.57 3.73 -30.92
C LYS A 25 16.85 4.47 -32.05
N LEU A 26 16.12 5.55 -31.71
CA LEU A 26 15.37 6.38 -32.64
C LEU A 26 16.12 7.67 -33.01
N GLU A 27 17.36 7.83 -32.53
CA GLU A 27 18.22 9.00 -32.80
C GLU A 27 17.59 10.35 -32.44
N ILE A 28 16.64 10.37 -31.50
CA ILE A 28 15.95 11.59 -31.06
C ILE A 28 16.91 12.46 -30.24
N LYS A 29 17.12 13.71 -30.66
CA LYS A 29 18.04 14.67 -30.01
C LYS A 29 17.33 15.81 -29.27
N ASN A 30 15.99 15.83 -29.26
CA ASN A 30 15.19 16.79 -28.51
C ASN A 30 14.65 16.15 -27.22
N GLN A 31 14.90 16.77 -26.07
CA GLN A 31 14.54 16.20 -24.75
C GLN A 31 13.04 16.03 -24.54
N GLU A 32 12.23 16.99 -25.01
CA GLU A 32 10.78 16.94 -24.84
C GLU A 32 10.18 15.78 -25.66
N GLN A 33 10.61 15.67 -26.93
CA GLN A 33 10.21 14.56 -27.80
C GLN A 33 10.63 13.21 -27.21
N LEU A 34 11.87 13.09 -26.73
CA LEU A 34 12.34 11.85 -26.09
C LEU A 34 11.50 11.50 -24.87
N SER A 35 11.17 12.47 -24.02
CA SER A 35 10.35 12.26 -22.82
C SER A 35 8.94 11.74 -23.17
N GLN A 36 8.31 12.28 -24.22
CA GLN A 36 7.00 11.84 -24.69
C GLN A 36 7.06 10.41 -25.24
N ILE A 37 8.07 10.09 -26.06
CA ILE A 37 8.26 8.76 -26.64
C ILE A 37 8.59 7.72 -25.57
N GLU A 38 9.47 8.05 -24.62
CA GLU A 38 9.81 7.18 -23.50
C GLU A 38 8.59 6.81 -22.65
N ASN A 39 7.71 7.77 -22.38
CA ASN A 39 6.45 7.50 -21.68
C ASN A 39 5.54 6.57 -22.48
N ARG A 40 5.47 6.70 -23.82
CA ARG A 40 4.69 5.79 -24.66
C ARG A 40 5.24 4.36 -24.61
N PHE A 41 6.56 4.19 -24.70
CA PHE A 41 7.19 2.87 -24.56
C PHE A 41 6.90 2.24 -23.20
N PHE A 42 7.02 3.03 -22.12
CA PHE A 42 6.65 2.55 -20.78
C PHE A 42 5.20 2.07 -20.72
N GLU A 43 4.26 2.87 -21.22
CA GLU A 43 2.82 2.54 -21.18
C GLU A 43 2.47 1.30 -22.00
N ILE A 44 3.11 1.10 -23.16
CA ILE A 44 2.91 -0.09 -24.01
C ILE A 44 3.51 -1.34 -23.35
N ASN A 45 4.66 -1.20 -22.70
CA ASN A 45 5.44 -2.35 -22.22
C ASN A 45 5.17 -2.74 -20.76
N LYS A 46 4.58 -1.88 -19.93
CA LYS A 46 4.41 -2.11 -18.49
C LYS A 46 3.65 -3.39 -18.15
N ASP A 47 2.62 -3.75 -18.91
CA ASP A 47 1.83 -4.95 -18.67
C ASP A 47 2.56 -6.23 -19.08
N LYS A 48 3.52 -6.15 -20.01
CA LYS A 48 4.44 -7.28 -20.28
C LYS A 48 5.48 -7.38 -19.18
N ALA A 49 6.08 -6.25 -18.81
CA ALA A 49 7.14 -6.17 -17.82
C ALA A 49 6.70 -6.65 -16.43
N ILE A 50 5.50 -6.28 -15.98
CA ILE A 50 4.96 -6.71 -14.67
C ILE A 50 4.79 -8.24 -14.57
N ASN A 51 4.58 -8.91 -15.71
CA ASN A 51 4.32 -10.34 -15.82
C ASN A 51 5.58 -11.17 -16.16
N ILE A 52 6.76 -10.53 -16.22
CA ILE A 52 8.02 -11.25 -16.30
C ILE A 52 8.15 -12.15 -15.07
N LYS A 53 8.51 -13.40 -15.30
CA LYS A 53 8.77 -14.36 -14.23
C LYS A 53 10.18 -14.16 -13.71
N GLY A 54 10.34 -14.16 -12.39
CA GLY A 54 11.64 -14.10 -11.74
C GLY A 54 11.50 -14.26 -10.23
N ASN A 55 12.63 -14.24 -9.53
CA ASN A 55 12.71 -14.52 -8.09
C ASN A 55 12.86 -13.26 -7.22
N PHE A 56 12.51 -12.10 -7.78
CA PHE A 56 12.76 -10.78 -7.17
C PHE A 56 14.24 -10.59 -6.77
N ASP A 57 15.14 -11.07 -7.61
CA ASP A 57 16.58 -10.81 -7.53
C ASP A 57 16.96 -9.69 -8.50
N PHE A 58 18.25 -9.37 -8.57
CA PHE A 58 18.72 -8.29 -9.43
C PHE A 58 18.56 -8.64 -10.91
N GLN A 59 18.65 -9.92 -11.29
CA GLN A 59 18.40 -10.34 -12.67
C GLN A 59 16.95 -10.06 -13.08
N HIS A 60 15.98 -10.38 -12.22
CA HIS A 60 14.57 -10.05 -12.45
C HIS A 60 14.35 -8.54 -12.65
N LEU A 61 15.02 -7.70 -11.84
CA LEU A 61 14.95 -6.25 -12.00
C LEU A 61 15.54 -5.76 -13.34
N LYS A 62 16.67 -6.34 -13.78
CA LYS A 62 17.28 -6.07 -15.08
C LYS A 62 16.34 -6.47 -16.23
N ASP A 63 15.71 -7.63 -16.14
CA ASP A 63 14.78 -8.13 -17.16
C ASP A 63 13.54 -7.25 -17.27
N ILE A 64 13.00 -6.78 -16.13
CA ILE A 64 11.91 -5.80 -16.10
C ILE A 64 12.33 -4.49 -16.77
N GLN A 65 13.51 -3.95 -16.44
CA GLN A 65 13.98 -2.71 -17.06
C GLN A 65 14.15 -2.86 -18.58
N LYS A 66 14.74 -3.98 -19.01
CA LYS A 66 14.92 -4.31 -20.42
C LYS A 66 13.58 -4.43 -21.14
N GLN A 67 12.57 -5.05 -20.54
CA GLN A 67 11.26 -5.16 -21.16
C GLN A 67 10.55 -3.81 -21.27
N LEU A 68 10.73 -2.92 -20.30
CA LEU A 68 10.14 -1.59 -20.35
C LEU A 68 10.76 -0.71 -21.44
N PHE A 69 12.09 -0.74 -21.58
CA PHE A 69 12.84 0.28 -22.32
C PHE A 69 13.78 -0.26 -23.41
N GLY A 70 13.83 -1.57 -23.64
CA GLY A 70 14.77 -2.21 -24.58
C GLY A 70 14.55 -1.87 -26.05
N ASP A 71 13.35 -1.41 -26.41
CA ASP A 71 13.05 -0.89 -27.75
C ASP A 71 13.53 0.56 -27.93
N LEU A 72 13.86 1.27 -26.85
CA LEU A 72 14.29 2.67 -26.88
C LEU A 72 15.77 2.87 -26.56
N TYR A 73 16.33 2.10 -25.62
CA TYR A 73 17.70 2.26 -25.13
C TYR A 73 18.52 0.98 -25.32
N GLU A 74 19.72 1.09 -25.88
CA GLU A 74 20.63 -0.07 -26.03
C GLU A 74 21.13 -0.61 -24.69
N TRP A 75 21.27 0.26 -23.70
CA TRP A 75 21.71 -0.10 -22.35
C TRP A 75 20.59 -0.67 -21.47
N ALA A 76 19.38 -0.86 -21.99
CA ALA A 76 18.28 -1.36 -21.19
C ALA A 76 18.57 -2.78 -20.63
N GLY A 77 18.42 -2.93 -19.32
CA GLY A 77 18.78 -4.11 -18.54
C GLY A 77 20.21 -4.09 -18.01
N THR A 78 21.02 -3.11 -18.38
CA THR A 78 22.42 -3.00 -17.96
C THR A 78 22.58 -1.98 -16.83
N PRO A 79 23.27 -2.32 -15.73
CA PRO A 79 23.59 -1.37 -14.68
C PRO A 79 24.40 -0.17 -15.22
N ARG A 80 24.28 0.99 -14.57
CA ARG A 80 25.07 2.16 -14.96
C ARG A 80 26.54 1.96 -14.62
N GLU A 81 27.41 2.53 -15.45
CA GLU A 81 28.87 2.50 -15.27
C GLU A 81 29.41 3.83 -14.72
N ILE A 82 28.57 4.86 -14.67
CA ILE A 82 28.92 6.20 -14.18
C ILE A 82 28.12 6.58 -12.94
N ASN A 83 28.66 7.50 -12.16
CA ASN A 83 27.93 8.14 -11.07
C ASN A 83 26.81 9.00 -11.65
N ILE A 84 25.65 8.95 -11.01
CA ILE A 84 24.52 9.84 -11.26
C ILE A 84 24.20 10.55 -9.96
N ASP A 85 23.95 11.86 -10.05
CA ASP A 85 23.52 12.67 -8.94
C ASP A 85 22.18 13.31 -9.31
N LYS A 86 21.14 13.04 -8.51
CA LYS A 86 19.83 13.69 -8.61
C LYS A 86 19.56 14.54 -7.35
N GLY A 87 20.60 15.22 -6.88
CA GLY A 87 20.63 16.01 -5.63
C GLY A 87 21.07 15.21 -4.41
N ILE A 88 21.27 13.90 -4.56
CA ILE A 88 21.68 12.97 -3.51
C ILE A 88 22.61 11.91 -4.13
N PRO A 89 23.77 11.60 -3.52
CA PRO A 89 24.68 10.56 -3.99
C PRO A 89 24.04 9.17 -3.94
N HIS A 90 24.21 8.38 -4.99
CA HIS A 90 23.79 6.97 -5.03
C HIS A 90 24.97 6.00 -4.90
N CYS A 91 24.69 4.69 -4.91
CA CYS A 91 25.71 3.63 -4.86
C CYS A 91 26.80 3.83 -5.94
N GLN A 92 28.06 3.52 -5.65
CA GLN A 92 29.11 3.60 -6.67
C GLN A 92 28.87 2.53 -7.76
N PRO A 93 29.05 2.83 -9.05
CA PRO A 93 28.77 1.90 -10.16
C PRO A 93 29.31 0.49 -9.97
N HIS A 94 30.58 0.38 -9.58
CA HIS A 94 31.27 -0.89 -9.39
C HIS A 94 30.76 -1.71 -8.19
N LEU A 95 29.90 -1.14 -7.34
CA LEU A 95 29.29 -1.80 -6.18
C LEU A 95 27.81 -2.16 -6.39
N ILE A 96 27.17 -1.68 -7.48
CA ILE A 96 25.73 -1.85 -7.71
C ILE A 96 25.33 -3.33 -7.65
N GLU A 97 26.06 -4.18 -8.37
CA GLU A 97 25.71 -5.59 -8.49
C GLU A 97 25.88 -6.34 -7.16
N SER A 98 26.94 -6.07 -6.41
CA SER A 98 27.17 -6.70 -5.11
C SER A 98 26.18 -6.22 -4.04
N GLU A 99 25.96 -4.91 -3.94
CA GLU A 99 25.10 -4.34 -2.89
C GLU A 99 23.63 -4.64 -3.14
N LEU A 100 23.13 -4.46 -4.37
CA LEU A 100 21.72 -4.70 -4.63
C LEU A 100 21.36 -6.19 -4.54
N SER A 101 22.25 -7.08 -5.00
CA SER A 101 22.03 -8.52 -4.85
C SER A 101 21.97 -8.93 -3.37
N LYS A 102 22.81 -8.33 -2.51
CA LYS A 102 22.79 -8.54 -1.06
C LYS A 102 21.48 -8.05 -0.43
N TYR A 103 21.02 -6.84 -0.79
CA TYR A 103 19.76 -6.29 -0.27
C TYR A 103 18.55 -7.12 -0.70
N LEU A 104 18.43 -7.45 -1.98
CA LEU A 104 17.32 -8.27 -2.48
C LEU A 104 17.32 -9.66 -1.84
N LYS A 105 18.48 -10.28 -1.65
CA LYS A 105 18.60 -11.57 -0.94
C LYS A 105 18.10 -11.46 0.51
N ARG A 106 18.46 -10.39 1.23
CA ARG A 106 17.98 -10.12 2.61
C ARG A 106 16.45 -9.97 2.60
N ILE A 107 15.90 -9.16 1.71
CA ILE A 107 14.45 -8.92 1.65
C ILE A 107 13.71 -10.22 1.32
N ASN A 108 14.22 -11.02 0.37
CA ASN A 108 13.61 -12.29 -0.03
C ASN A 108 13.47 -13.27 1.16
N GLN A 109 14.39 -13.23 2.13
CA GLN A 109 14.36 -14.07 3.33
C GLN A 109 13.35 -13.62 4.40
N ILE A 110 12.79 -12.40 4.29
CA ILE A 110 11.75 -11.92 5.20
C ILE A 110 10.50 -12.78 5.02
N LYS A 111 10.12 -13.53 6.06
CA LYS A 111 8.86 -14.26 6.12
C LYS A 111 7.73 -13.27 6.35
N ILE A 112 6.67 -13.41 5.57
CA ILE A 112 5.43 -12.65 5.72
C ILE A 112 4.26 -13.62 5.83
N ASP A 113 3.23 -13.22 6.57
CA ASP A 113 1.92 -13.84 6.44
C ASP A 113 1.28 -13.36 5.13
N GLU A 114 1.08 -14.29 4.19
CA GLU A 114 0.51 -14.01 2.86
C GLU A 114 -0.96 -13.57 2.95
N ASN A 115 -1.62 -13.81 4.07
CA ASN A 115 -2.96 -13.28 4.36
C ASN A 115 -2.90 -11.90 5.04
N ASN A 116 -1.70 -11.35 5.26
CA ASN A 116 -1.50 -10.05 5.87
C ASN A 116 -1.04 -8.99 4.84
N PRO A 117 -1.97 -8.30 4.15
CA PRO A 117 -1.69 -7.22 3.22
C PRO A 117 -0.69 -6.17 3.71
N ARG A 118 -0.68 -5.86 5.00
CA ARG A 118 0.26 -4.87 5.54
C ARG A 118 1.69 -5.40 5.53
N GLN A 119 1.91 -6.66 5.88
CA GLN A 119 3.23 -7.29 5.79
C GLN A 119 3.68 -7.43 4.32
N ILE A 120 2.76 -7.73 3.41
CA ILE A 120 3.03 -7.75 1.97
C ILE A 120 3.47 -6.36 1.48
N LEU A 121 2.71 -5.30 1.82
CA LEU A 121 3.07 -3.92 1.47
C LEU A 121 4.38 -3.48 2.12
N ALA A 122 4.65 -3.87 3.36
CA ALA A 122 5.92 -3.58 4.04
C ALA A 122 7.10 -4.22 3.31
N LYS A 123 6.97 -5.47 2.84
CA LYS A 123 8.00 -6.12 2.02
C LYS A 123 8.18 -5.42 0.66
N ALA A 124 7.09 -4.97 0.03
CA ALA A 124 7.15 -4.16 -1.18
C ALA A 124 7.85 -2.80 -0.97
N ALA A 125 7.62 -2.17 0.19
CA ALA A 125 8.27 -0.93 0.60
C ALA A 125 9.79 -1.13 0.82
N GLU A 126 10.21 -2.25 1.41
CA GLU A 126 11.62 -2.62 1.51
C GLU A 126 12.29 -2.76 0.14
N TYR A 127 11.65 -3.46 -0.82
CA TYR A 127 12.15 -3.51 -2.19
C TYR A 127 12.27 -2.11 -2.79
N PHE A 128 11.23 -1.28 -2.65
CA PHE A 128 11.23 0.05 -3.20
C PHE A 128 12.39 0.88 -2.65
N GLY A 129 12.58 0.88 -1.33
CA GLY A 129 13.60 1.67 -0.66
C GLY A 129 15.01 1.28 -1.07
N ASP A 130 15.37 0.00 -0.93
CA ASP A 130 16.73 -0.48 -1.22
C ASP A 130 17.09 -0.32 -2.71
N ILE A 131 16.16 -0.62 -3.62
CA ILE A 131 16.36 -0.38 -5.06
C ILE A 131 16.54 1.11 -5.35
N HIS A 132 15.74 1.97 -4.72
CA HIS A 132 15.80 3.42 -4.94
C HIS A 132 17.12 4.02 -4.46
N SER A 133 17.61 3.57 -3.30
CA SER A 133 18.87 4.01 -2.71
C SER A 133 20.07 3.62 -3.58
N VAL A 134 20.08 2.40 -4.13
CA VAL A 134 21.13 1.95 -5.05
C VAL A 134 21.09 2.68 -6.40
N HIS A 135 19.88 2.85 -6.96
CA HIS A 135 19.65 3.51 -8.25
C HIS A 135 20.46 2.84 -9.39
N PRO A 136 20.17 1.57 -9.73
CA PRO A 136 21.09 0.71 -10.48
C PRO A 136 21.26 1.08 -11.97
N PHE A 137 20.32 1.80 -12.58
CA PHE A 137 20.34 2.11 -14.02
C PHE A 137 20.66 3.58 -14.29
N ARG A 138 21.00 3.92 -15.54
CA ARG A 138 21.29 5.30 -15.95
C ARG A 138 20.09 6.22 -15.80
N ASP A 139 18.92 5.74 -16.21
CA ASP A 139 17.65 6.43 -16.02
C ASP A 139 16.50 5.41 -15.90
N CYS A 140 15.28 5.92 -15.77
CA CYS A 140 14.04 5.15 -15.65
C CYS A 140 13.91 4.32 -14.35
N ASN A 141 14.85 4.44 -13.41
CA ASN A 141 14.87 3.68 -12.15
C ASN A 141 13.54 3.69 -11.38
N THR A 142 12.86 4.84 -11.27
CA THR A 142 11.59 4.91 -10.54
C THR A 142 10.52 4.05 -11.20
N ARG A 143 10.35 4.14 -12.53
CA ARG A 143 9.34 3.36 -13.27
C ARG A 143 9.63 1.87 -13.20
N THR A 144 10.90 1.48 -13.34
CA THR A 144 11.33 0.08 -13.16
C THR A 144 11.01 -0.44 -11.77
N ASN A 145 11.34 0.32 -10.73
CA ASN A 145 11.10 -0.06 -9.34
C ASN A 145 9.60 -0.18 -9.04
N GLN A 146 8.78 0.77 -9.51
CA GLN A 146 7.33 0.72 -9.40
C GLN A 146 6.73 -0.53 -10.07
N THR A 147 7.22 -0.89 -11.26
CA THR A 147 6.82 -2.13 -11.96
C THR A 147 7.26 -3.38 -11.20
N PHE A 148 8.49 -3.39 -10.67
CA PHE A 148 9.01 -4.49 -9.84
C PHE A 148 8.16 -4.70 -8.59
N CYS A 149 7.83 -3.63 -7.85
CA CYS A 149 6.93 -3.69 -6.71
C CYS A 149 5.54 -4.22 -7.10
N ASN A 150 4.96 -3.73 -8.20
CA ASN A 150 3.66 -4.22 -8.66
C ASN A 150 3.71 -5.69 -9.13
N SER A 151 4.83 -6.15 -9.70
CA SER A 151 5.03 -7.57 -10.04
C SER A 151 4.98 -8.44 -8.78
N PHE A 152 5.64 -8.00 -7.70
CA PHE A 152 5.58 -8.66 -6.38
C PHE A 152 4.17 -8.64 -5.81
N LEU A 153 3.53 -7.48 -5.76
CA LEU A 153 2.21 -7.31 -5.17
C LEU A 153 1.13 -8.10 -5.89
N ASN A 154 1.21 -8.22 -7.22
CA ASN A 154 0.25 -8.96 -8.02
C ASN A 154 0.16 -10.45 -7.63
N GLN A 155 1.24 -11.05 -7.10
CA GLN A 155 1.23 -12.43 -6.61
C GLN A 155 0.25 -12.64 -5.46
N TYR A 156 -0.08 -11.57 -4.73
CA TYR A 156 -1.00 -11.56 -3.59
C TYR A 156 -2.33 -10.85 -3.92
N GLY A 157 -2.62 -10.61 -5.21
CA GLY A 157 -3.82 -9.87 -5.62
C GLY A 157 -3.81 -8.39 -5.23
N LEU A 158 -2.64 -7.83 -4.88
CA LEU A 158 -2.46 -6.43 -4.54
C LEU A 158 -1.89 -5.65 -5.73
N LYS A 159 -2.24 -4.36 -5.84
CA LYS A 159 -1.67 -3.46 -6.85
C LYS A 159 -1.68 -2.02 -6.34
N ILE A 160 -0.58 -1.30 -6.58
CA ILE A 160 -0.49 0.16 -6.36
C ILE A 160 -0.72 0.88 -7.69
N LYS A 161 -1.57 1.90 -7.65
CA LYS A 161 -1.75 2.83 -8.76
C LYS A 161 -0.76 3.99 -8.66
N TRP A 162 0.49 3.73 -9.04
CA TRP A 162 1.59 4.68 -8.91
C TRP A 162 1.35 6.06 -9.56
N SER A 163 0.55 6.11 -10.63
CA SER A 163 0.18 7.34 -11.33
C SER A 163 -0.78 8.25 -10.57
N GLU A 164 -1.48 7.71 -9.55
CA GLU A 164 -2.42 8.46 -8.71
C GLU A 164 -1.77 9.03 -7.44
N LEU A 165 -0.51 8.68 -7.16
CA LEU A 165 0.23 9.23 -6.02
C LEU A 165 0.60 10.70 -6.27
N ASP A 166 0.49 11.51 -5.22
CA ASP A 166 1.03 12.87 -5.24
C ASP A 166 2.56 12.85 -5.45
N ARG A 167 3.03 13.71 -6.36
CA ARG A 167 4.43 13.74 -6.76
C ARG A 167 5.35 14.27 -5.65
N HIS A 168 4.88 15.22 -4.84
CA HIS A 168 5.65 15.76 -3.73
C HIS A 168 5.77 14.72 -2.61
N ASP A 169 4.68 14.05 -2.27
CA ASP A 169 4.70 12.98 -1.29
C ASP A 169 5.64 11.83 -1.70
N LEU A 170 5.60 11.42 -2.97
CA LEU A 170 6.51 10.39 -3.48
C LEU A 170 7.97 10.86 -3.46
N MET A 171 8.23 12.14 -3.74
CA MET A 171 9.57 12.73 -3.64
C MET A 171 10.07 12.70 -2.20
N ILE A 172 9.24 13.11 -1.23
CA ILE A 172 9.57 13.05 0.19
C ILE A 172 9.85 11.60 0.60
N ALA A 173 8.99 10.66 0.22
CA ALA A 173 9.18 9.25 0.55
C ALA A 173 10.50 8.68 0.02
N LYS A 174 10.93 9.09 -1.18
CA LYS A 174 12.23 8.72 -1.76
C LYS A 174 13.41 9.25 -0.97
N VAL A 175 13.34 10.49 -0.47
CA VAL A 175 14.37 11.05 0.41
C VAL A 175 14.47 10.24 1.70
N PHE A 176 13.35 9.85 2.29
CA PHE A 176 13.34 8.99 3.49
C PHE A 176 13.93 7.60 3.20
N CYS A 177 13.56 6.98 2.07
CA CYS A 177 14.13 5.70 1.64
C CYS A 177 15.66 5.77 1.51
N HIS A 178 16.18 6.87 0.98
CA HIS A 178 17.63 7.10 0.87
C HIS A 178 18.34 7.06 2.23
N HIS A 179 17.67 7.51 3.28
CA HIS A 179 18.18 7.48 4.65
C HIS A 179 17.84 6.18 5.40
N GLY A 180 17.34 5.16 4.69
CA GLY A 180 16.97 3.86 5.27
C GLY A 180 15.62 3.83 5.98
N ASP A 181 14.76 4.85 5.80
CA ASP A 181 13.41 4.88 6.37
C ASP A 181 12.35 4.64 5.29
N ASN A 182 11.76 3.44 5.32
CA ASN A 182 10.71 3.03 4.38
C ASN A 182 9.28 3.35 4.85
N SER A 183 9.11 4.03 6.00
CA SER A 183 7.79 4.29 6.60
C SER A 183 6.89 5.18 5.73
N LYS A 184 7.47 6.19 5.06
CA LYS A 184 6.73 7.11 4.18
C LYS A 184 6.25 6.43 2.92
N ILE A 185 7.10 5.63 2.27
CA ILE A 185 6.69 4.90 1.08
C ILE A 185 5.65 3.82 1.43
N LEU A 186 5.81 3.13 2.56
CA LEU A 186 4.80 2.19 3.07
C LEU A 186 3.45 2.89 3.26
N SER A 187 3.42 4.05 3.91
CA SER A 187 2.17 4.79 4.12
C SER A 187 1.51 5.21 2.79
N LEU A 188 2.30 5.59 1.78
CA LEU A 188 1.77 5.89 0.45
C LEU A 188 1.21 4.64 -0.24
N MET A 189 1.91 3.51 -0.14
CA MET A 189 1.44 2.24 -0.67
C MET A 189 0.14 1.77 0.01
N GLU A 190 0.05 1.87 1.35
CA GLU A 190 -1.17 1.54 2.12
C GLU A 190 -2.38 2.34 1.62
N LYS A 191 -2.22 3.65 1.44
CA LYS A 191 -3.29 4.56 0.96
C LYS A 191 -3.71 4.31 -0.48
N ASN A 192 -2.81 3.83 -1.35
CA ASN A 192 -3.02 3.75 -2.80
C ASN A 192 -3.09 2.31 -3.33
N SER A 193 -3.21 1.32 -2.45
CA SER A 193 -3.44 -0.06 -2.85
C SER A 193 -4.93 -0.34 -3.06
N THR A 194 -5.24 -1.05 -4.15
CA THR A 194 -6.62 -1.37 -4.54
C THR A 194 -7.36 -2.25 -3.53
N TYR A 195 -6.64 -3.12 -2.82
CA TYR A 195 -7.21 -3.97 -1.77
C TYR A 195 -7.55 -3.18 -0.50
N PHE A 196 -6.62 -2.34 -0.01
CA PHE A 196 -6.92 -1.53 1.17
C PHE A 196 -8.05 -0.55 0.90
N GLY A 197 -8.17 0.01 -0.30
CA GLY A 197 -9.32 0.85 -0.64
C GLY A 197 -10.66 0.13 -0.43
N LYS A 198 -10.83 -1.07 -1.02
CA LYS A 198 -12.08 -1.84 -0.89
C LYS A 198 -12.33 -2.35 0.53
N GLU A 199 -11.29 -2.84 1.21
CA GLU A 199 -11.44 -3.33 2.58
C GLU A 199 -11.70 -2.18 3.56
N LEU A 200 -11.04 -1.03 3.40
CA LEU A 200 -11.29 0.16 4.20
C LEU A 200 -12.74 0.64 4.06
N GLU A 201 -13.28 0.68 2.85
CA GLU A 201 -14.70 1.01 2.63
C GLU A 201 -15.63 -0.01 3.30
N LYS A 202 -15.37 -1.31 3.15
CA LYS A 202 -16.14 -2.35 3.84
C LYS A 202 -16.11 -2.17 5.37
N GLN A 203 -14.97 -1.79 5.94
CA GLN A 203 -14.84 -1.56 7.38
C GLN A 203 -15.52 -0.26 7.83
N LYS A 204 -15.51 0.79 7.00
CA LYS A 204 -16.33 1.99 7.23
C LYS A 204 -17.81 1.67 7.22
N ASP A 205 -18.27 0.80 6.32
CA ASP A 205 -19.66 0.33 6.28
C ASP A 205 -20.02 -0.44 7.55
N ILE A 206 -19.16 -1.36 7.99
CA ILE A 206 -19.34 -2.07 9.27
C ILE A 206 -19.46 -1.08 10.44
N LEU A 207 -18.56 -0.08 10.53
CA LEU A 207 -18.62 0.94 11.58
C LEU A 207 -19.90 1.77 11.53
N LYS A 208 -20.38 2.10 10.33
CA LYS A 208 -21.65 2.81 10.15
C LYS A 208 -22.81 1.97 10.69
N ILE A 209 -22.88 0.68 10.33
CA ILE A 209 -23.92 -0.23 10.82
C ILE A 209 -23.85 -0.35 12.35
N VAL A 210 -22.66 -0.50 12.91
CA VAL A 210 -22.45 -0.58 14.36
C VAL A 210 -22.94 0.69 15.05
N ASN A 211 -22.66 1.88 14.49
CA ASN A 211 -23.14 3.16 15.02
C ASN A 211 -24.65 3.29 15.00
N ASP A 212 -25.26 2.89 13.88
CA ASP A 212 -26.72 2.95 13.73
C ASP A 212 -27.40 1.98 14.71
N ASN A 213 -26.82 0.79 14.91
CA ASN A 213 -27.27 -0.17 15.91
C ASN A 213 -27.14 0.39 17.34
N ASN A 214 -26.00 1.02 17.70
CA ASN A 214 -25.80 1.63 19.02
C ASN A 214 -26.88 2.68 19.33
N LYS A 215 -27.12 3.62 18.41
CA LYS A 215 -28.15 4.65 18.56
C LYS A 215 -29.55 4.05 18.75
N LYS A 216 -29.83 2.97 18.01
CA LYS A 216 -31.12 2.29 18.08
C LYS A 216 -31.29 1.55 19.41
N ILE A 217 -30.25 0.87 19.88
CA ILE A 217 -30.23 0.22 21.20
C ILE A 217 -30.45 1.26 22.30
N GLU A 218 -29.69 2.36 22.34
CA GLU A 218 -29.87 3.43 23.33
C GLU A 218 -31.30 3.98 23.35
N THR A 219 -31.89 4.15 22.16
CA THR A 219 -33.28 4.61 22.03
C THR A 219 -34.26 3.58 22.62
N LEU A 220 -34.10 2.30 22.30
CA LEU A 220 -34.97 1.23 22.80
C LEU A 220 -34.80 1.02 24.31
N GLU A 221 -33.59 1.11 24.84
CA GLU A 221 -33.29 1.04 26.28
C GLU A 221 -33.92 2.21 27.04
N LYS A 222 -33.85 3.44 26.51
CA LYS A 222 -34.51 4.61 27.09
C LYS A 222 -36.03 4.45 27.11
N GLN A 223 -36.60 3.96 26.01
CA GLN A 223 -38.05 3.70 25.92
C GLN A 223 -38.49 2.61 26.89
N THR A 224 -37.70 1.53 27.01
CA THR A 224 -37.92 0.45 27.97
C THR A 224 -37.86 0.98 29.41
N SER A 225 -36.84 1.76 29.73
CA SER A 225 -36.67 2.35 31.07
C SER A 225 -37.82 3.30 31.43
N THR A 226 -38.30 4.06 30.45
CA THR A 226 -39.46 4.95 30.63
C THR A 226 -40.74 4.15 30.89
N LEU A 227 -40.95 3.02 30.19
CA LEU A 227 -42.07 2.12 30.45
C LEU A 227 -42.02 1.56 31.87
N ILE A 228 -40.85 1.11 32.32
CA ILE A 228 -40.63 0.59 33.68
C ILE A 228 -40.87 1.69 34.72
N GLN A 229 -40.31 2.88 34.54
CA GLN A 229 -40.52 4.00 35.48
C GLN A 229 -41.97 4.41 35.60
N LYS A 230 -42.71 4.43 34.48
CA LYS A 230 -44.10 4.89 34.45
C LYS A 230 -45.09 3.86 35.02
N HIS A 231 -44.80 2.58 34.85
CA HIS A 231 -45.78 1.52 35.12
C HIS A 231 -45.34 0.50 36.18
N GLY A 232 -44.08 0.52 36.62
CA GLY A 232 -43.52 -0.46 37.54
C GLY A 232 -43.37 -1.84 36.91
N LEU A 233 -42.87 -2.79 37.72
CA LEU A 233 -42.85 -4.21 37.38
C LEU A 233 -43.85 -4.95 38.28
N PRO A 234 -44.67 -5.87 37.74
CA PRO A 234 -44.74 -6.29 36.33
C PRO A 234 -45.39 -5.23 35.41
N ILE A 235 -44.94 -5.18 34.15
CA ILE A 235 -45.52 -4.27 33.13
C ILE A 235 -46.99 -4.66 32.89
N PRO A 236 -47.93 -3.69 32.78
CA PRO A 236 -49.33 -3.97 32.50
C PRO A 236 -49.51 -4.84 31.25
N GLN A 237 -50.48 -5.76 31.31
CA GLN A 237 -50.69 -6.78 30.28
C GLN A 237 -50.92 -6.19 28.87
N ILE A 238 -51.56 -5.02 28.79
CA ILE A 238 -51.77 -4.26 27.53
C ILE A 238 -50.45 -3.75 26.91
N LEU A 239 -49.40 -3.58 27.71
CA LEU A 239 -48.08 -3.11 27.28
C LEU A 239 -47.01 -4.21 27.23
N SER A 240 -47.28 -5.40 27.77
CA SER A 240 -46.33 -6.52 27.85
C SER A 240 -45.78 -6.91 26.48
N LYS A 241 -46.64 -7.00 25.45
CA LYS A 241 -46.21 -7.29 24.06
C LYS A 241 -45.23 -6.23 23.52
N THR A 242 -45.50 -4.96 23.79
CA THR A 242 -44.64 -3.84 23.37
C THR A 242 -43.29 -3.89 24.08
N PHE A 243 -43.29 -4.20 25.37
CA PHE A 243 -42.09 -4.36 26.17
C PHE A 243 -41.23 -5.53 25.68
N GLU A 244 -41.84 -6.71 25.46
CA GLU A 244 -41.18 -7.90 24.94
C GLU A 244 -40.59 -7.67 23.55
N ASN A 245 -41.32 -7.03 22.64
CA ASN A 245 -40.82 -6.72 21.30
C ASN A 245 -39.57 -5.82 21.36
N LYS A 246 -39.56 -4.81 22.24
CA LYS A 246 -38.38 -3.92 22.42
C LYS A 246 -37.18 -4.69 22.97
N GLN A 247 -37.40 -5.57 23.96
CA GLN A 247 -36.34 -6.42 24.53
C GLN A 247 -35.77 -7.37 23.48
N GLN A 248 -36.63 -8.00 22.68
CA GLN A 248 -36.20 -8.90 21.60
C GLN A 248 -35.44 -8.15 20.51
N GLU A 249 -35.86 -6.93 20.16
CA GLU A 249 -35.17 -6.10 19.17
C GLU A 249 -33.76 -5.68 19.66
N ILE A 250 -33.63 -5.26 20.93
CA ILE A 250 -32.31 -4.99 21.55
C ILE A 250 -31.43 -6.24 21.45
N LYS A 251 -31.95 -7.41 21.82
CA LYS A 251 -31.20 -8.67 21.76
C LYS A 251 -30.71 -8.99 20.35
N ASN A 252 -31.57 -8.83 19.34
CA ASN A 252 -31.20 -9.07 17.94
C ASN A 252 -30.10 -8.11 17.45
N LEU A 253 -30.21 -6.82 17.80
CA LEU A 253 -29.20 -5.81 17.43
C LEU A 253 -27.85 -6.09 18.10
N ASN A 254 -27.85 -6.52 19.36
CA ASN A 254 -26.64 -6.93 20.08
C ASN A 254 -25.98 -8.16 19.43
N THR A 255 -26.75 -9.19 19.09
CA THR A 255 -26.22 -10.37 18.38
C THR A 255 -25.64 -10.00 17.00
N GLN A 256 -26.28 -9.10 16.27
CA GLN A 256 -25.74 -8.59 15.00
C GLN A 256 -24.42 -7.85 15.22
N GLN A 257 -24.31 -7.02 16.26
CA GLN A 257 -23.07 -6.32 16.60
C GLN A 257 -21.94 -7.28 16.96
N GLU A 258 -22.20 -8.35 17.69
CA GLU A 258 -21.18 -9.37 18.01
C GLU A 258 -20.58 -9.99 16.74
N GLY A 259 -21.42 -10.33 15.76
CA GLY A 259 -20.97 -10.83 14.47
C GLY A 259 -20.09 -9.83 13.71
N LEU A 260 -20.51 -8.57 13.67
CA LEU A 260 -19.78 -7.48 13.02
C LEU A 260 -18.44 -7.18 13.72
N VAL A 261 -18.41 -7.16 15.06
CA VAL A 261 -17.18 -6.96 15.85
C VAL A 261 -16.22 -8.13 15.66
N LYS A 262 -16.72 -9.36 15.53
CA LYS A 262 -15.90 -10.54 15.24
C LYS A 262 -15.29 -10.46 13.83
N GLU A 263 -16.09 -10.13 12.82
CA GLU A 263 -15.60 -9.90 11.45
C GLU A 263 -14.53 -8.79 11.42
N PHE A 264 -14.77 -7.71 12.17
CA PHE A 264 -13.84 -6.59 12.29
C PHE A 264 -12.54 -7.00 13.00
N ASN A 265 -12.62 -7.73 14.11
CA ASN A 265 -11.44 -8.14 14.90
C ASN A 265 -10.54 -9.12 14.13
N LEU A 266 -11.11 -10.00 13.30
CA LEU A 266 -10.34 -10.85 12.38
C LEU A 266 -9.48 -10.03 11.41
N LYS A 267 -9.83 -8.75 11.21
CA LYS A 267 -9.20 -7.84 10.27
C LYS A 267 -8.53 -6.63 10.93
N LYS A 268 -8.36 -6.68 12.26
CA LYS A 268 -7.85 -5.57 13.07
C LYS A 268 -6.50 -5.05 12.62
N ASP A 269 -5.63 -5.92 12.09
CA ASP A 269 -4.30 -5.57 11.64
C ASP A 269 -4.28 -4.77 10.32
N PHE A 270 -5.41 -4.72 9.60
CA PHE A 270 -5.56 -4.05 8.31
C PHE A 270 -6.10 -2.62 8.40
N LEU A 271 -6.41 -2.15 9.60
CA LEU A 271 -7.09 -0.88 9.79
C LEU A 271 -6.14 0.28 10.00
N SER A 272 -6.52 1.46 9.51
CA SER A 272 -5.84 2.70 9.84
C SER A 272 -5.91 2.95 11.36
N LYS A 273 -4.89 3.67 11.87
CA LYS A 273 -4.84 4.04 13.28
C LYS A 273 -6.08 4.84 13.71
N GLU A 274 -6.63 5.68 12.82
CA GLU A 274 -7.84 6.47 13.10
C GLU A 274 -9.05 5.57 13.35
N ILE A 275 -9.26 4.55 12.51
CA ILE A 275 -10.39 3.62 12.67
C ILE A 275 -10.28 2.85 13.99
N ARG A 276 -9.08 2.34 14.31
CA ARG A 276 -8.83 1.61 15.57
C ARG A 276 -9.07 2.47 16.81
N LEU A 277 -8.89 3.78 16.71
CA LEU A 277 -9.03 4.72 17.82
C LEU A 277 -10.43 5.33 17.93
N SER A 278 -11.34 5.08 16.98
CA SER A 278 -12.68 5.66 17.04
C SER A 278 -13.45 5.20 18.29
N ASP A 279 -14.07 6.15 18.99
CA ASP A 279 -14.79 5.86 20.25
C ASP A 279 -15.95 4.88 20.04
N ASN A 280 -16.58 4.96 18.88
CA ASN A 280 -17.57 4.02 18.40
C ASN A 280 -17.06 2.59 18.35
N PHE A 281 -15.85 2.39 17.82
CA PHE A 281 -15.23 1.07 17.77
C PHE A 281 -14.90 0.55 19.17
N ARG A 282 -14.39 1.41 20.05
CA ARG A 282 -14.13 1.07 21.44
C ARG A 282 -15.39 0.66 22.19
N GLN A 283 -16.53 1.33 21.93
CA GLN A 283 -17.83 0.95 22.50
C GLN A 283 -18.28 -0.42 21.99
N ALA A 284 -18.17 -0.69 20.69
CA ALA A 284 -18.52 -1.98 20.12
C ALA A 284 -17.69 -3.14 20.71
N GLN A 285 -16.39 -2.92 20.93
CA GLN A 285 -15.52 -3.88 21.64
C GLN A 285 -15.94 -4.10 23.11
N LYS A 286 -16.33 -3.03 23.81
CA LYS A 286 -16.84 -3.14 25.20
C LYS A 286 -18.13 -3.95 25.26
N ILE A 287 -19.05 -3.77 24.31
CA ILE A 287 -20.31 -4.54 24.23
C ILE A 287 -20.01 -6.03 24.04
N SER A 288 -19.12 -6.38 23.11
CA SER A 288 -18.67 -7.77 22.92
C SER A 288 -18.04 -8.38 24.18
N ASN A 289 -17.21 -7.63 24.91
CA ASN A 289 -16.58 -8.13 26.14
C ASN A 289 -17.57 -8.27 27.31
N ASN A 290 -18.57 -7.39 27.41
CA ASN A 290 -19.58 -7.43 28.47
C ASN A 290 -20.59 -8.56 28.27
N TYR A 291 -20.91 -8.94 27.02
CA TYR A 291 -21.79 -10.08 26.76
C TYR A 291 -21.15 -11.43 27.09
N THR A 292 -19.83 -11.58 26.93
CA THR A 292 -19.10 -12.78 27.37
C THR A 292 -19.24 -13.02 28.88
N ILE A 293 -19.46 -11.95 29.67
CA ILE A 293 -19.68 -12.03 31.12
C ILE A 293 -21.17 -12.27 31.44
N SER A 294 -22.08 -11.65 30.68
CA SER A 294 -23.55 -11.70 30.88
C SER A 294 -24.19 -13.09 30.69
N ILE A 295 -23.62 -13.96 29.84
CA ILE A 295 -24.15 -15.32 29.61
C ILE A 295 -24.00 -16.23 30.85
N SER A 296 -23.16 -15.85 31.83
CA SER A 296 -23.02 -16.57 33.10
C SER A 296 -23.96 -16.08 34.21
N GLY A 297 -24.69 -14.97 34.00
CA GLY A 297 -25.40 -14.24 35.05
C GLY A 297 -26.93 -14.37 35.05
N ILE A 298 -27.55 -14.91 33.99
CA ILE A 298 -29.01 -15.07 33.94
C ILE A 298 -29.35 -16.50 34.36
N LYS A 299 -29.53 -16.70 35.66
CA LYS A 299 -30.40 -17.77 36.16
C LYS A 299 -31.84 -17.33 35.92
N ILE A 300 -32.57 -18.12 35.15
CA ILE A 300 -34.04 -18.13 35.09
C ILE A 300 -34.58 -18.32 36.51
#